data_AF-A0A5C7EP01-F1
#
_entry.id   AF-A0A5C7EP01-F1
#
_cell.length_a   1.000
_cell.length_b   1.000
_cell.length_c   1.000
_cell.angle_alpha   90.00
_cell.angle_beta   90.00
_cell.angle_gamma   90.00
#
_symmetry.space_group_name_H-M   'P 1'
#
loop_
_entity.id
_entity.type
_entity.pdbx_description
1 polymer ?
#
loop_
_entity_poly.entity_id
_entity_poly.type
_entity_poly.pdbx_seq_one_letter_code
_entity_poly.pdbx_strand_id
1 'polypeptide(L)'
;MADTTVKTFDDITERLDEIIATVRSKDTSLERSLDLFDEAIRLGSKAVDMVDQFELSPREADLLDADSKSDIEASAADPSSPEDAS
;
A
#
# COMPACT_ATOMS: atom_id res chain seq x y z
N MET A 1 -17.76 -5.61 25.23
CA MET A 1 -17.09 -4.80 24.18
C MET A 1 -15.77 -5.48 23.92
N ALA A 2 -15.66 -6.18 22.80
CA ALA A 2 -14.42 -6.86 22.43
C ALA A 2 -13.52 -5.81 21.78
N ASP A 3 -12.40 -5.52 22.44
CA ASP A 3 -11.26 -4.86 21.82
C ASP A 3 -10.68 -5.85 20.81
N THR A 4 -11.30 -5.96 19.63
CA THR A 4 -10.76 -6.73 18.51
C THR A 4 -9.55 -5.96 17.99
N THR A 5 -8.43 -6.13 18.70
CA THR A 5 -7.12 -5.72 18.20
C THR A 5 -6.92 -6.43 16.85
N VAL A 6 -7.13 -5.69 15.77
CA VAL A 6 -6.94 -6.15 14.40
C VAL A 6 -5.44 -6.46 14.22
N LYS A 7 -5.06 -7.74 14.25
CA LYS A 7 -3.66 -8.20 14.29
C LYS A 7 -3.21 -8.76 12.95
N THR A 8 -4.11 -9.38 12.21
CA THR A 8 -3.80 -10.09 10.96
C THR A 8 -4.51 -9.46 9.75
N PHE A 9 -4.10 -9.87 8.55
CA PHE A 9 -4.79 -9.46 7.32
C PHE A 9 -6.24 -9.96 7.30
N ASP A 10 -6.47 -11.20 7.76
CA ASP A 10 -7.81 -11.78 7.86
C ASP A 10 -8.70 -10.96 8.80
N ASP A 11 -8.18 -10.52 9.95
CA ASP A 11 -8.91 -9.63 10.87
C ASP A 11 -9.30 -8.30 10.20
N ILE A 12 -8.43 -7.76 9.33
CA ILE A 12 -8.73 -6.54 8.57
C ILE A 12 -9.88 -6.80 7.59
N THR A 13 -9.85 -7.93 6.88
CA THR A 13 -10.89 -8.29 5.92
C THR A 13 -12.24 -8.51 6.58
N GLU A 14 -12.28 -9.23 7.71
CA GLU A 14 -13.51 -9.46 8.48
C GLU A 14 -14.10 -8.11 8.95
N ARG A 15 -13.25 -7.19 9.43
CA ARG A 15 -13.70 -5.87 9.86
C ARG A 15 -14.26 -5.02 8.71
N LEU A 16 -13.64 -5.09 7.53
CA LEU A 16 -14.15 -4.41 6.33
C LEU A 16 -15.52 -4.95 5.91
N ASP A 17 -15.73 -6.27 5.99
CA ASP A 17 -17.02 -6.89 5.69
C ASP A 17 -18.12 -6.47 6.68
N GLU A 18 -17.80 -6.37 7.97
CA GLU A 18 -18.73 -5.83 8.99
C GLU A 18 -19.11 -4.37 8.69
N ILE A 19 -18.13 -3.55 8.29
CA ILE A 19 -18.37 -2.16 7.89
C ILE A 19 -19.32 -2.12 6.69
N ILE A 20 -19.08 -2.93 5.65
CA ILE A 20 -19.94 -3.01 4.46
C ILE A 20 -21.35 -3.43 4.84
N ALA A 21 -21.51 -4.45 5.69
CA ALA A 21 -22.82 -4.90 6.16
C ALA A 21 -23.56 -3.77 6.91
N THR A 22 -22.84 -3.00 7.72
CA THR A 22 -23.40 -1.88 8.48
C THR A 22 -23.81 -0.73 7.59
N VAL A 23 -22.96 -0.30 6.64
CA VAL A 23 -23.27 0.79 5.70
C VAL A 23 -24.43 0.45 4.77
N ARG A 24 -24.58 -0.83 4.41
CA ARG A 24 -25.71 -1.31 3.59
C ARG A 24 -27.03 -1.39 4.35
N SER A 25 -27.00 -1.30 5.68
CA SER A 25 -28.21 -1.25 6.49
C SER A 25 -28.94 0.08 6.30
N LYS A 26 -30.26 0.02 6.09
CA LYS A 26 -31.12 1.20 5.97
C LYS A 26 -31.26 1.99 7.29
N ASP A 27 -30.82 1.39 8.39
CA ASP A 27 -30.86 1.99 9.73
C ASP A 27 -29.58 2.77 10.06
N THR A 28 -28.61 2.81 9.14
CA THR A 28 -27.34 3.54 9.34
C THR A 28 -27.47 4.97 8.80
N SER A 29 -27.18 5.95 9.64
CA SER A 29 -27.17 7.36 9.24
C SER A 29 -25.99 7.67 8.31
N LEU A 30 -26.11 8.77 7.56
CA LEU A 30 -25.03 9.24 6.69
C LEU A 30 -23.74 9.54 7.46
N GLU A 31 -23.85 10.27 8.59
CA GLU A 31 -22.69 10.59 9.44
C GLU A 31 -21.98 9.32 9.91
N ARG A 32 -22.74 8.33 10.38
CA ARG A 32 -22.18 7.05 10.79
C ARG A 32 -21.54 6.29 9.63
N SER A 33 -22.10 6.40 8.42
CA SER A 33 -21.52 5.81 7.22
C SER A 33 -20.19 6.46 6.83
N LEU A 34 -20.05 7.77 7.05
CA LEU A 34 -18.81 8.51 6.79
C LEU A 34 -17.72 8.14 7.82
N ASP A 35 -18.08 8.03 9.10
CA ASP A 35 -17.13 7.58 10.14
C ASP A 35 -16.59 6.16 9.82
N LEU A 36 -17.47 5.26 9.40
CA LEU A 36 -17.11 3.90 9.00
C LEU A 36 -16.28 3.87 7.71
N PHE A 37 -16.50 4.82 6.80
CA PHE A 37 -15.70 4.94 5.59
C PHE A 37 -14.27 5.38 5.91
N ASP A 38 -14.09 6.34 6.81
CA ASP A 38 -12.76 6.75 7.29
C ASP A 38 -12.04 5.61 8.02
N GLU A 39 -12.77 4.79 8.77
CA GLU A 39 -12.24 3.55 9.36
C GLU A 39 -11.76 2.57 8.28
N ALA A 40 -12.56 2.35 7.24
CA ALA A 40 -12.22 1.47 6.13
C ALA A 40 -10.97 1.95 5.36
N ILE A 41 -10.80 3.26 5.16
CA ILE A 41 -9.58 3.82 4.55
C ILE A 41 -8.36 3.47 5.39
N ARG A 42 -8.41 3.69 6.71
CA ARG A 42 -7.30 3.36 7.63
C ARG A 42 -6.94 1.88 7.59
N LEU A 43 -7.96 1.02 7.58
CA LEU A 43 -7.80 -0.43 7.49
C LEU A 43 -7.18 -0.84 6.16
N GLY A 44 -7.63 -0.24 5.05
CA GLY A 44 -7.07 -0.46 3.72
C GLY A 44 -5.60 -0.04 3.62
N SER A 45 -5.23 1.13 4.15
CA SER A 45 -3.83 1.56 4.20
C SER A 45 -2.96 0.59 4.98
N LYS A 46 -3.43 0.14 6.17
CA LYS A 46 -2.71 -0.86 6.96
C LYS A 46 -2.56 -2.20 6.23
N ALA A 47 -3.58 -2.63 5.48
CA ALA A 47 -3.52 -3.85 4.70
C ALA A 47 -2.47 -3.76 3.57
N VAL A 48 -2.39 -2.62 2.89
CA VAL A 48 -1.35 -2.35 1.88
C VAL A 48 0.04 -2.41 2.52
N ASP A 49 0.24 -1.72 3.65
CA ASP A 49 1.52 -1.74 4.36
C ASP A 49 1.93 -3.18 4.76
N MET A 50 0.98 -4.00 5.20
CA MET A 50 1.23 -5.40 5.57
C MET A 50 1.59 -6.30 4.37
N VAL A 51 1.05 -6.01 3.18
CA VAL A 51 1.41 -6.71 1.94
C VAL A 51 2.80 -6.29 1.48
N ASP A 52 3.12 -4.99 1.57
CA ASP A 52 4.45 -4.46 1.22
C ASP A 52 5.55 -4.95 2.18
N GLN A 53 5.21 -5.20 3.45
CA GLN A 53 6.13 -5.75 4.45
C GLN A 53 6.36 -7.26 4.34
N PHE A 54 5.54 -7.99 3.59
CA PHE A 54 5.78 -9.42 3.37
C PHE A 54 6.94 -9.57 2.38
N GLU A 55 8.11 -9.82 2.95
CA GLU A 55 9.43 -9.64 2.35
C GLU A 55 9.62 -10.32 1.00
N LEU A 56 10.19 -9.56 0.05
CA LEU A 56 10.92 -10.09 -1.10
C LEU A 56 11.90 -11.16 -0.60
N SER A 57 11.94 -12.33 -1.24
CA SER A 57 13.01 -13.27 -0.96
C SER A 57 14.36 -12.58 -1.18
N PRO A 58 15.47 -13.02 -0.53
CA PRO A 58 16.79 -12.40 -0.72
C PRO A 58 17.16 -12.23 -2.20
N ARG A 59 16.71 -13.15 -3.04
CA ARG A 59 16.87 -13.10 -4.49
C ARG A 59 16.08 -11.97 -5.16
N GLU A 60 14.86 -11.71 -4.72
CA GLU A 60 14.02 -10.66 -5.27
C GLU A 60 14.47 -9.27 -4.78
N ALA A 61 14.94 -9.18 -3.53
CA ALA A 61 15.60 -7.97 -3.01
C ALA A 61 16.88 -7.63 -3.80
N ASP A 62 17.73 -8.62 -4.07
CA ASP A 62 18.94 -8.46 -4.89
C ASP A 62 18.61 -7.99 -6.33
N LEU A 63 17.49 -8.43 -6.90
CA LEU A 63 17.04 -8.00 -8.24
C LEU A 63 16.54 -6.55 -8.25
N LEU A 64 15.80 -6.11 -7.23
CA LEU A 64 15.39 -4.70 -7.12
C LEU A 64 16.57 -3.74 -6.91
N ASP A 65 17.57 -4.16 -6.12
CA ASP A 65 18.80 -3.38 -5.92
C ASP A 65 19.65 -3.29 -7.20
N ALA A 66 19.61 -4.31 -8.06
CA ALA A 66 20.25 -4.29 -9.37
C ALA A 66 19.52 -3.35 -10.35
N ASP A 67 18.18 -3.40 -10.38
CA ASP A 67 17.34 -2.59 -11.28
C ASP A 67 17.44 -1.09 -10.94
N SER A 68 17.47 -0.76 -9.65
CA SER A 68 17.65 0.62 -9.16
C SER A 68 19.03 1.22 -9.48
N LYS A 69 20.06 0.38 -9.63
CA LYS A 69 21.41 0.82 -10.06
C LYS A 69 21.48 1.02 -11.58
N SER A 70 20.84 0.15 -12.36
CA SER A 70 20.81 0.31 -13.81
C SER A 70 20.05 1.55 -14.28
N ASP A 71 19.00 1.98 -13.57
CA ASP A 71 18.27 3.21 -13.89
C ASP A 71 19.10 4.48 -13.59
N ILE A 72 19.90 4.48 -12.53
CA ILE A 72 20.82 5.58 -12.21
C ILE A 72 21.97 5.65 -13.23
N GLU A 73 22.50 4.50 -13.67
CA GLU A 73 23.55 4.45 -14.70
C GLU A 73 23.04 4.83 -16.10
N ALA A 74 21.80 4.45 -16.45
CA ALA A 74 21.18 4.85 -17.71
C ALA A 74 20.83 6.34 -17.76
N SER A 75 20.38 6.93 -16.63
CA SER A 75 20.10 8.38 -16.55
C SER A 75 21.37 9.24 -16.47
N ALA A 76 22.51 8.68 -16.03
CA ALA A 76 23.80 9.36 -16.02
C ALA A 76 24.55 9.30 -17.36
N ALA A 77 24.06 8.50 -18.31
CA ALA A 77 24.70 8.28 -19.61
C ALA A 77 24.25 9.23 -20.73
N ASP A 78 23.36 10.20 -20.47
CA ASP A 78 23.08 11.30 -21.44
C ASP A 78 23.59 12.66 -20.94
N PRO A 79 24.88 12.98 -21.16
CA PRO A 79 25.33 14.32 -21.48
C PRO A 79 25.46 14.42 -23.00
N SER A 80 24.60 15.24 -23.57
CA SER A 80 24.52 15.57 -24.98
C SER A 80 25.84 16.14 -25.56
N SER A 81 26.10 15.80 -26.83
CA SER A 81 26.96 16.47 -27.85
C SER A 81 28.49 16.52 -27.66
N PRO A 82 29.27 16.07 -28.67
CA PRO A 82 30.68 16.43 -28.80
C PRO A 82 30.79 17.81 -29.47
N GLU A 83 30.87 18.87 -28.68
CA GLU A 83 31.43 20.15 -29.13
C GLU A 83 32.83 20.27 -28.53
N ASP A 84 33.87 20.06 -29.36
CA ASP A 84 35.09 20.87 -29.46
C ASP A 84 36.19 20.04 -30.14
N ALA A 85 36.38 20.26 -31.44
CA ALA A 85 37.53 19.79 -32.18
C ALA A 85 38.05 20.93 -33.07
N SER A 86 39.03 21.65 -32.52
CA SER A 86 40.20 22.30 -33.17
C SER A 86 39.99 23.16 -34.42
#